data_AF-A0ABD3SNK1-F1
#
_entry.id   AF-A0ABD3SNK1-F1
#
_cell.length_a   1.000
_cell.length_b   1.000
_cell.length_c   1.000
_cell.angle_alpha   90.00
_cell.angle_beta   90.00
_cell.angle_gamma   90.00
#
_symmetry.space_group_name_H-M   'P 1'
#
loop_
_entity.id
_entity.type
_entity.pdbx_description
1 polymer ?
#
loop_
_entity_poly.entity_id
_entity_poly.type
_entity_poly.pdbx_seq_one_letter_code
_entity_poly.pdbx_strand_id
1 'polypeptide(L)'
;MDVINNNVKSSNPNITTVRNLYTALGSREREISGLIASDLEWWFHGPQNCHHMMKMLTGGTTTCSEDFKFEPRSVDAIDDCVIVEGWEGAQVYWVHVWTLKDGVITQFREYFNTWLTVWDLKPLNCFRSATLWQSHPTDLAKRSFPGLMLPI
;
A
#
# COMPACT_ATOMS: atom_id res chain seq x y z
N MET A 1 -18.00 -20.24 -34.06
CA MET A 1 -17.20 -19.00 -34.07
C MET A 1 -17.25 -18.48 -32.66
N ASP A 2 -16.31 -18.95 -31.83
CA ASP A 2 -16.23 -18.54 -30.43
C ASP A 2 -15.17 -17.46 -30.32
N VAL A 3 -15.62 -16.24 -30.04
CA VAL A 3 -14.75 -15.10 -29.78
C VAL A 3 -14.15 -15.29 -28.40
N ILE A 4 -12.89 -15.74 -28.36
CA ILE A 4 -12.10 -15.76 -27.13
C ILE A 4 -11.87 -14.31 -26.73
N ASN A 5 -12.56 -13.90 -25.66
CA ASN A 5 -12.45 -12.59 -25.04
C ASN A 5 -11.08 -12.48 -24.35
N ASN A 6 -10.07 -12.02 -25.10
CA ASN A 6 -8.74 -11.71 -24.58
C ASN A 6 -8.78 -10.44 -23.71
N ASN A 7 -9.31 -10.58 -22.49
CA ASN A 7 -9.24 -9.52 -21.50
C ASN A 7 -7.89 -9.59 -20.77
N VAL A 8 -6.81 -9.32 -21.52
CA VAL A 8 -5.51 -9.03 -20.92
C VAL A 8 -5.65 -7.66 -20.28
N LYS A 9 -5.98 -7.64 -18.98
CA LYS A 9 -5.88 -6.46 -18.12
C LYS A 9 -4.44 -5.93 -18.30
N SER A 10 -4.26 -4.82 -19.00
CA SER A 10 -2.94 -4.18 -19.09
C SER A 10 -2.48 -3.91 -17.66
N SER A 11 -1.45 -4.62 -17.20
CA SER A 11 -0.93 -4.45 -15.84
C SER A 11 -0.46 -3.01 -15.71
N ASN A 12 -1.07 -2.23 -14.82
CA ASN A 12 -0.64 -0.86 -14.56
C ASN A 12 0.87 -0.90 -14.17
N PRO A 13 1.74 -0.12 -14.83
CA PRO A 13 3.18 -0.18 -14.58
C PRO A 13 3.53 0.15 -13.13
N ASN A 14 2.79 1.06 -12.48
CA ASN A 14 2.99 1.38 -11.08
C ASN A 14 2.66 0.19 -10.17
N ILE A 15 1.60 -0.56 -10.47
CA ILE A 15 1.29 -1.81 -9.77
C ILE A 15 2.45 -2.81 -9.93
N THR A 16 3.03 -2.91 -11.13
CA THR A 16 4.17 -3.78 -11.38
C THR A 16 5.39 -3.37 -10.54
N THR A 17 5.75 -2.07 -10.50
CA THR A 17 6.84 -1.56 -9.64
C THR A 17 6.61 -1.91 -8.18
N VAL A 18 5.41 -1.68 -7.66
CA VAL A 18 5.10 -1.96 -6.25
C VAL A 18 5.11 -3.46 -5.96
N ARG A 19 4.61 -4.31 -6.86
CA ARG A 19 4.72 -5.78 -6.71
C ARG A 19 6.17 -6.25 -6.69
N ASN A 20 7.02 -5.67 -7.55
CA ASN A 20 8.45 -5.96 -7.55
C ASN A 20 9.09 -5.56 -6.23
N LEU A 21 8.69 -4.43 -5.65
CA LEU A 21 9.11 -4.02 -4.30
C LEU A 21 8.74 -5.09 -3.26
N TYR A 22 7.46 -5.48 -3.13
CA TYR A 22 7.06 -6.51 -2.16
C TYR A 22 7.75 -7.86 -2.37
N THR A 23 8.02 -8.23 -3.63
CA THR A 23 8.78 -9.44 -3.95
C THR A 23 10.22 -9.35 -3.44
N ALA A 24 10.89 -8.20 -3.67
CA ALA A 24 12.25 -7.93 -3.18
C ALA A 24 12.33 -7.84 -1.65
N LEU A 25 11.25 -7.40 -0.99
CA LEU A 25 11.16 -7.35 0.47
C LEU A 25 11.06 -8.74 1.10
N GLY A 26 10.43 -9.69 0.38
CA GLY A 26 10.34 -11.10 0.80
C GLY A 26 11.59 -11.93 0.48
N SER A 27 12.48 -11.46 -0.39
CA SER A 27 13.74 -12.13 -0.72
C SER A 27 14.88 -11.77 0.23
N ARG A 28 15.82 -12.69 0.41
CA ARG A 28 17.05 -12.46 1.21
C ARG A 28 18.00 -11.46 0.53
N GLU A 29 17.97 -11.42 -0.79
CA GLU A 29 18.66 -10.41 -1.61
C GLU A 29 17.70 -9.23 -1.80
N ARG A 30 17.82 -8.24 -0.92
CA ARG A 30 17.01 -7.00 -0.94
C ARG A 30 17.60 -6.01 -1.93
N GLU A 31 17.41 -6.24 -3.22
CA GLU A 31 17.74 -5.23 -4.24
C GLU A 31 16.50 -4.39 -4.56
N ILE A 32 16.29 -3.34 -3.76
CA ILE A 32 15.24 -2.33 -3.97
C ILE A 32 15.77 -1.08 -4.70
N SER A 33 17.05 -1.11 -5.09
CA SER A 33 17.77 -0.06 -5.80
C SER A 33 17.02 0.36 -7.06
N GLY A 34 16.71 1.65 -7.20
CA GLY A 34 16.03 2.19 -8.38
C GLY A 34 14.50 2.04 -8.39
N LEU A 35 13.90 1.30 -7.44
CA LEU A 35 12.44 1.29 -7.25
C LEU A 35 11.97 2.48 -6.40
N ILE A 36 12.83 2.93 -5.47
CA ILE A 36 12.53 3.99 -4.50
C ILE A 36 13.50 5.14 -4.71
N ALA A 37 12.99 6.36 -4.72
CA ALA A 37 13.76 7.58 -4.80
C ALA A 37 14.64 7.78 -3.55
N SER A 38 15.82 8.38 -3.71
CA SER A 38 16.75 8.61 -2.60
C SER A 38 16.20 9.56 -1.53
N ASP A 39 15.24 10.39 -1.89
CA ASP A 39 14.59 11.41 -1.08
C ASP A 39 13.14 11.04 -0.73
N LEU A 40 12.86 9.74 -0.55
CA LEU A 40 11.53 9.22 -0.18
C LEU A 40 10.90 10.02 0.98
N GLU A 41 9.78 10.67 0.72
CA GLU A 41 8.96 11.27 1.77
C GLU A 41 8.07 10.21 2.41
N TRP A 42 8.01 10.18 3.74
CA TRP A 42 7.31 9.13 4.46
C TRP A 42 6.42 9.64 5.59
N TRP A 43 5.28 8.99 5.78
CA TRP A 43 4.35 9.23 6.88
C TRP A 43 3.90 7.91 7.48
N PHE A 44 3.65 7.94 8.79
CA PHE A 44 3.18 6.79 9.55
C PHE A 44 1.97 7.16 10.39
N HIS A 45 0.98 6.27 10.39
CA HIS A 45 -0.17 6.32 11.28
C HIS A 45 -0.44 4.93 11.85
N GLY A 46 -0.32 4.78 13.16
CA GLY A 46 -0.53 3.51 13.84
C GLY A 46 0.11 3.46 15.22
N PRO A 47 0.15 2.29 15.87
CA PRO A 47 0.83 2.11 17.15
C PRO A 47 2.34 2.40 17.04
N GLN A 48 2.92 3.05 18.06
CA GLN A 48 4.32 3.55 18.03
C GLN A 48 5.39 2.49 17.73
N ASN A 49 5.09 1.21 17.92
CA ASN A 49 6.06 0.12 17.71
C ASN A 49 5.98 -0.52 16.32
N CYS A 50 5.05 -0.09 15.45
CA CYS A 50 4.73 -0.75 14.19
C CYS A 50 5.41 -0.16 12.95
N HIS A 51 6.52 0.56 13.07
CA HIS A 51 7.29 1.10 11.92
C HIS A 51 8.05 0.00 11.14
N HIS A 52 7.36 -1.04 10.69
CA HIS A 52 7.96 -2.24 10.13
C HIS A 52 8.54 -1.99 8.72
N MET A 53 7.81 -1.30 7.83
CA MET A 53 8.28 -1.09 6.46
C MET A 53 9.52 -0.19 6.44
N MET A 54 9.51 0.91 7.21
CA MET A 54 10.66 1.82 7.23
C MET A 54 11.94 1.16 7.76
N LYS A 55 11.84 0.36 8.82
CA LYS A 55 12.98 -0.43 9.33
C LYS A 55 13.53 -1.36 8.24
N MET A 56 12.65 -1.98 7.46
CA MET A 56 13.03 -2.87 6.38
C MET A 56 13.69 -2.13 5.20
N LEU A 57 13.17 -0.97 4.81
CA LEU A 57 13.72 -0.13 3.74
C LEU A 57 15.10 0.47 4.09
N THR A 58 15.33 0.77 5.37
CA THR A 58 16.59 1.37 5.86
C THR A 58 17.64 0.34 6.28
N GLY A 59 17.35 -0.97 6.17
CA GLY A 59 18.26 -2.03 6.60
C GLY A 59 18.44 -2.11 8.11
N GLY A 60 17.52 -1.55 8.90
CA GLY A 60 17.54 -1.63 10.35
C GLY A 60 17.42 -3.08 10.81
N THR A 61 18.47 -3.60 11.46
CA THR A 61 18.47 -4.94 12.03
C THR A 61 17.67 -4.96 13.33
N THR A 62 16.46 -5.51 13.30
CA THR A 62 15.75 -5.84 14.54
C THR A 62 16.23 -7.18 15.05
N THR A 63 17.04 -7.15 16.11
CA THR A 63 17.56 -8.30 16.86
C THR A 63 16.50 -9.04 17.69
N CYS A 64 15.21 -8.80 17.48
CA CYS A 64 14.13 -9.42 18.24
C CYS A 64 13.20 -10.21 17.32
N SER A 65 13.15 -11.52 17.58
CA SER A 65 12.21 -12.55 17.16
C SER A 65 11.05 -12.11 16.24
N GLU A 66 11.03 -12.71 15.04
CA GLU A 66 9.97 -12.69 14.02
C GLU A 66 9.96 -11.42 13.16
N ASP A 67 10.68 -11.46 12.03
CA ASP A 67 10.61 -10.44 10.99
C ASP A 67 9.17 -10.29 10.50
N PHE A 68 8.62 -9.07 10.59
CA PHE A 68 7.28 -8.76 10.12
C PHE A 68 7.15 -9.10 8.62
N LYS A 69 6.18 -9.95 8.26
CA LYS A 69 5.95 -10.36 6.87
C LYS A 69 4.85 -9.52 6.24
N PHE A 70 5.23 -8.77 5.21
CA PHE A 70 4.28 -8.07 4.38
C PHE A 70 3.67 -9.02 3.34
N GLU A 71 2.43 -9.45 3.57
CA GLU A 71 1.64 -10.25 2.63
C GLU A 71 0.49 -9.42 2.01
N PRO A 72 0.69 -8.82 0.82
CA PRO A 72 -0.37 -8.11 0.10
C PRO A 72 -1.56 -9.01 -0.21
N ARG A 73 -2.79 -8.54 0.06
CA ARG A 73 -4.05 -9.20 -0.33
C ARG A 73 -4.79 -8.45 -1.43
N SER A 74 -4.74 -7.12 -1.44
CA SER A 74 -5.23 -6.30 -2.56
C SER A 74 -4.16 -5.28 -2.96
N VAL A 75 -4.11 -4.99 -4.26
CA VAL A 75 -3.22 -3.99 -4.86
C VAL A 75 -4.01 -3.26 -5.92
N ASP A 76 -4.33 -2.00 -5.65
CA ASP A 76 -5.15 -1.13 -6.49
C ASP A 76 -4.36 0.11 -6.88
N ALA A 77 -4.56 0.62 -8.09
CA ALA A 77 -3.96 1.87 -8.53
C ALA A 77 -5.02 2.94 -8.74
N ILE A 78 -4.72 4.15 -8.29
CA ILE A 78 -5.55 5.34 -8.38
C ILE A 78 -4.63 6.49 -8.78
N ASP A 79 -4.78 6.98 -10.00
CA ASP A 79 -3.85 7.95 -10.60
C ASP A 79 -2.39 7.48 -10.45
N ASP A 80 -1.55 8.30 -9.82
CA ASP A 80 -0.13 8.06 -9.56
C ASP A 80 0.12 7.29 -8.26
N CYS A 81 -0.95 6.93 -7.52
CA CYS A 81 -0.88 6.19 -6.29
C CYS A 81 -1.18 4.70 -6.50
N VAL A 82 -0.49 3.86 -5.73
CA VAL A 82 -0.77 2.44 -5.58
C VAL A 82 -1.07 2.16 -4.12
N ILE A 83 -2.25 1.64 -3.85
CA ILE A 83 -2.72 1.25 -2.53
C ILE A 83 -2.55 -0.25 -2.39
N VAL A 84 -1.90 -0.66 -1.31
CA VAL A 84 -1.69 -2.06 -0.96
C VAL A 84 -2.27 -2.32 0.42
N GLU A 85 -3.16 -3.29 0.50
CA GLU A 85 -3.80 -3.70 1.73
C GLU A 85 -3.36 -5.13 2.08
N GLY A 86 -3.15 -5.38 3.37
CA GLY A 86 -2.82 -6.72 3.85
C GLY A 86 -2.95 -6.85 5.36
N TRP A 87 -2.51 -8.01 5.84
CA TRP A 87 -2.39 -8.30 7.27
C TRP A 87 -1.19 -9.19 7.52
N GLU A 88 -0.75 -9.17 8.78
CA GLU A 88 0.11 -10.19 9.32
C GLU A 88 -0.69 -11.04 10.33
N GLY A 89 -0.80 -12.33 10.00
CA GLY A 89 -1.59 -13.28 10.78
C GLY A 89 -3.04 -12.82 10.97
N ALA A 90 -3.58 -13.05 12.16
CA ALA A 90 -4.93 -12.59 12.53
C ALA A 90 -4.93 -11.26 13.29
N GLN A 91 -3.77 -10.63 13.52
CA GLN A 91 -3.63 -9.60 14.55
C GLN A 91 -3.36 -8.20 14.01
N VAL A 92 -2.61 -8.07 12.92
CA VAL A 92 -2.18 -6.76 12.43
C VAL A 92 -2.75 -6.49 11.06
N TYR A 93 -3.56 -5.45 10.93
CA TYR A 93 -4.06 -4.94 9.66
C TYR A 93 -3.21 -3.76 9.19
N TRP A 94 -2.94 -3.67 7.89
CA TRP A 94 -2.16 -2.55 7.34
C TRP A 94 -2.63 -2.13 5.94
N VAL A 95 -2.47 -0.84 5.66
CA VAL A 95 -2.64 -0.23 4.33
C VAL A 95 -1.42 0.63 4.05
N HIS A 96 -0.82 0.41 2.89
CA HIS A 96 0.30 1.18 2.37
C HIS A 96 -0.15 1.96 1.15
N VAL A 97 0.16 3.24 1.11
CA VAL A 97 -0.10 4.09 -0.06
C VAL A 97 1.25 4.55 -0.59
N TRP A 98 1.56 4.13 -1.82
CA TRP A 98 2.78 4.46 -2.53
C TRP A 98 2.44 5.47 -3.62
N THR A 99 3.10 6.63 -3.65
CA THR A 99 3.01 7.56 -4.78
C THR A 99 4.22 7.34 -5.68
N LEU A 100 3.97 7.21 -6.98
CA LEU A 100 5.01 7.01 -7.97
C LEU A 100 5.06 8.18 -8.94
N LYS A 101 6.26 8.49 -9.41
CA LYS A 101 6.49 9.41 -10.51
C LYS A 101 7.45 8.75 -11.50
N ASP A 102 7.04 8.67 -12.76
CA ASP A 102 7.83 8.03 -13.82
C ASP A 102 8.27 6.60 -13.47
N GLY A 103 7.43 5.86 -12.74
CA GLY A 103 7.69 4.47 -12.32
C GLY A 103 8.58 4.32 -11.08
N VAL A 104 9.02 5.43 -10.46
CA VAL A 104 9.84 5.45 -9.23
C VAL A 104 8.98 5.89 -8.05
N ILE A 105 9.10 5.21 -6.91
CA ILE A 105 8.38 5.53 -5.68
C ILE A 105 9.01 6.76 -5.02
N THR A 106 8.23 7.82 -4.84
CA THR A 106 8.68 9.10 -4.27
C THR A 106 8.06 9.40 -2.91
N GLN A 107 6.89 8.81 -2.62
CA GLN A 107 6.21 9.00 -1.34
C GLN A 107 5.64 7.68 -0.81
N PHE A 108 5.64 7.54 0.51
CA PHE A 108 5.10 6.39 1.21
C PHE A 108 4.26 6.80 2.43
N ARG A 109 3.03 6.30 2.53
CA ARG A 109 2.19 6.45 3.71
C ARG A 109 1.81 5.08 4.26
N GLU A 110 2.13 4.84 5.52
CA GLU A 110 1.88 3.59 6.23
C GLU A 110 0.74 3.78 7.25
N TYR A 111 -0.28 2.91 7.18
CA TYR A 111 -1.42 2.92 8.08
C TYR A 111 -1.58 1.54 8.71
N PHE A 112 -1.36 1.42 10.03
CA PHE A 112 -1.61 0.19 10.78
C PHE A 112 -2.89 0.30 11.59
N ASN A 113 -3.66 -0.80 11.63
CA ASN A 113 -4.90 -0.95 12.41
C ASN A 113 -5.84 0.27 12.25
N THR A 114 -5.97 0.77 11.02
CA THR A 114 -6.71 1.99 10.68
C THR A 114 -7.45 1.77 9.37
N TRP A 115 -8.77 1.94 9.38
CA TRP A 115 -9.57 1.88 8.16
C TRP A 115 -9.32 3.11 7.30
N LEU A 116 -8.97 2.92 6.03
CA LEU A 116 -8.64 4.01 5.13
C LEU A 116 -9.74 4.15 4.07
N THR A 117 -10.20 5.37 3.86
CA THR A 117 -11.09 5.74 2.75
C THR A 117 -10.40 6.81 1.92
N VAL A 118 -10.24 6.56 0.63
CA VAL A 118 -9.57 7.44 -0.31
C VAL A 118 -10.60 8.21 -1.14
N TRP A 119 -10.44 9.53 -1.19
CA TRP A 119 -11.39 10.46 -1.78
C TRP A 119 -10.75 11.31 -2.87
N ASP A 120 -11.49 11.51 -3.95
CA ASP A 120 -11.13 12.46 -5.01
C ASP A 120 -11.48 13.89 -4.59
N LEU A 121 -10.50 14.80 -4.59
CA LEU A 121 -10.72 16.23 -4.39
C LEU A 121 -10.93 17.03 -5.68
N LYS A 122 -10.71 16.43 -6.87
CA LYS A 122 -10.84 17.10 -8.17
C LYS A 122 -12.25 17.59 -8.52
N PRO A 123 -13.38 16.97 -8.09
CA PRO A 123 -14.69 17.51 -8.39
C PRO A 123 -14.98 18.76 -7.54
N LEU A 124 -14.43 19.90 -7.96
CA LEU A 124 -14.70 21.25 -7.42
C LEU A 124 -16.11 21.77 -7.76
N ASN A 125 -16.89 21.04 -8.55
CA ASN A 125 -18.25 21.41 -8.91
C ASN A 125 -19.25 20.34 -8.44
N CYS A 126 -20.03 20.71 -7.41
CA CYS A 126 -21.22 20.04 -6.90
C CYS A 126 -21.03 18.81 -6.00
N PHE A 127 -20.85 19.04 -4.69
CA PHE A 127 -21.40 18.25 -3.55
C PHE A 127 -21.29 16.71 -3.54
N ARG A 128 -20.45 16.11 -4.40
CA ARG A 128 -20.21 14.67 -4.41
C ARG A 128 -18.72 14.42 -4.57
N SER A 129 -18.00 14.42 -3.45
CA SER A 129 -16.73 13.69 -3.39
C SER A 129 -17.03 12.22 -3.71
N ALA A 130 -16.27 11.65 -4.64
CA ALA A 130 -16.37 10.24 -4.98
C ALA A 130 -15.37 9.47 -4.13
N THR A 131 -15.84 8.43 -3.43
CA THR A 131 -14.95 7.44 -2.85
C THR A 131 -14.26 6.69 -3.97
N LEU A 132 -12.94 6.87 -4.09
CA LEU A 132 -12.12 6.19 -5.09
C LEU A 132 -11.74 4.79 -4.63
N TRP A 133 -11.50 4.63 -3.33
CA TRP A 133 -11.16 3.35 -2.71
C TRP A 133 -11.51 3.37 -1.23
N GLN A 134 -11.78 2.19 -0.68
CA GLN A 134 -11.98 1.99 0.74
C GLN A 134 -11.37 0.65 1.14
N SER A 135 -10.87 0.59 2.37
CA SER A 135 -10.44 -0.65 2.98
C SER A 135 -11.54 -1.71 2.92
N HIS A 136 -11.14 -2.96 2.74
CA HIS A 136 -12.02 -4.11 2.72
C HIS A 136 -11.99 -4.78 4.11
N PRO A 137 -12.91 -4.43 5.01
CA PRO A 137 -13.06 -5.17 6.25
C PRO A 137 -13.55 -6.59 5.93
N THR A 138 -12.61 -7.53 5.85
CA THR A 138 -12.90 -8.97 5.88
C THR A 138 -13.41 -9.36 7.27
N ASP A 139 -13.50 -10.65 7.64
CA ASP A 139 -14.00 -11.18 8.93
C ASP A 139 -13.42 -10.54 10.24
N LEU A 140 -12.46 -9.62 10.10
CA LEU A 140 -12.10 -8.57 11.06
C LEU A 140 -13.27 -7.62 11.44
N ALA A 141 -14.47 -7.76 10.87
CA ALA A 141 -15.69 -7.00 11.21
C ALA A 141 -16.04 -6.96 12.72
N LYS A 142 -15.39 -7.77 13.57
CA LYS A 142 -15.49 -7.70 15.04
C LYS A 142 -14.53 -6.68 15.69
N ARG A 143 -13.67 -6.01 14.92
CA ARG A 143 -12.70 -5.03 15.42
C ARG A 143 -13.08 -3.63 14.99
N SER A 144 -13.10 -2.73 15.96
CA SER A 144 -13.27 -1.30 15.74
C SER A 144 -11.89 -0.67 15.56
N PHE A 145 -11.56 -0.24 14.35
CA PHE A 145 -10.39 0.57 14.06
C PHE A 145 -10.82 2.02 13.78
N PRO A 146 -9.98 3.03 14.08
CA PRO A 146 -10.22 4.39 13.64
C PRO A 146 -10.35 4.45 12.11
N GLY A 147 -11.31 5.23 11.64
CA GLY A 147 -11.44 5.56 10.22
C GLY A 147 -10.65 6.82 9.88
N LEU A 148 -9.88 6.77 8.79
CA LEU A 148 -9.08 7.87 8.27
C LEU A 148 -9.45 8.16 6.81
N MET A 149 -9.53 9.45 6.51
CA MET A 149 -9.87 9.98 5.19
C MET A 149 -8.58 10.45 4.53
N LEU A 150 -8.21 9.84 3.41
CA LEU A 150 -7.05 10.27 2.62
C LEU A 150 -7.52 10.94 1.33
N PRO A 151 -7.45 12.27 1.24
CA PRO A 151 -7.64 12.94 -0.03
C PRO A 151 -6.44 12.69 -0.95
N ILE A 152 -6.72 12.48 -2.24
CA ILE A 152 -5.74 12.41 -3.33
C ILE A 152 -6.11 13.45 -4.40
#